data_AF-W5YVA2-F1
#
_entry.id   AF-W5YVA2-F1
#
_cell.length_a   1.000
_cell.length_b   1.000
_cell.length_c   1.000
_cell.angle_alpha   90.00
_cell.angle_beta   90.00
_cell.angle_gamma   90.00
#
_symmetry.space_group_name_H-M   'P 1'
#
loop_
_entity.id
_entity.type
_entity.pdbx_description
1 polymer ?
#
loop_
_entity_poly.entity_id
_entity_poly.type
_entity_poly.pdbx_seq_one_letter_code
_entity_poly.pdbx_strand_id
1 'polypeptide(L)'
;MLIGEPILEMIDNINRLLGDDLKEQVSPGSRLRIAASCFSIYAFEALKAELSNIDSLEFIFTAPTFVPTEVTDRMKKERREIFHS
;
A
#
# COMPACT_ATOMS: atom_id res chain seq x y z
N MET A 1 -30.11 -21.25 3.22
CA MET A 1 -29.07 -20.73 2.33
C MET A 1 -27.92 -20.33 3.24
N LEU A 2 -26.86 -21.13 3.32
CA LEU A 2 -25.70 -20.82 4.16
C LEU A 2 -24.96 -19.69 3.47
N ILE A 3 -24.98 -18.50 4.05
CA ILE A 3 -24.00 -17.48 3.71
C ILE A 3 -22.64 -18.07 4.10
N GLY A 4 -21.78 -18.34 3.12
CA GLY A 4 -20.43 -18.83 3.41
C GLY A 4 -19.71 -17.79 4.26
N GLU A 5 -19.06 -18.24 5.34
CA GLU A 5 -18.20 -17.38 6.15
C GLU A 5 -17.19 -16.65 5.25
N PRO A 6 -16.94 -15.35 5.46
CA PRO A 6 -15.93 -14.64 4.68
C PRO A 6 -14.56 -15.26 4.93
N ILE A 7 -13.93 -15.73 3.87
CA ILE A 7 -12.55 -16.23 3.89
C ILE A 7 -11.60 -15.05 4.04
N LEU A 8 -10.95 -14.97 5.19
CA LEU A 8 -9.85 -14.04 5.44
C LEU A 8 -8.54 -14.73 5.07
N GLU A 9 -7.89 -14.31 3.99
CA GLU A 9 -6.55 -14.75 3.63
C GLU A 9 -5.49 -13.74 4.11
N MET A 10 -4.45 -14.23 4.79
CA MET A 10 -3.29 -13.44 5.18
C MET A 10 -2.19 -13.64 4.14
N ILE A 11 -1.78 -12.56 3.48
CA ILE A 11 -0.73 -12.59 2.46
C ILE A 11 0.58 -12.14 3.08
N ASP A 12 1.60 -13.00 2.98
CA ASP A 12 2.98 -12.69 3.35
C ASP A 12 3.80 -12.63 2.06
N ASN A 13 4.18 -11.41 1.65
CA ASN A 13 4.80 -11.09 0.37
C ASN A 13 6.20 -11.71 0.15
N ILE A 14 6.58 -12.70 0.97
CA ILE A 14 7.79 -13.54 0.85
C ILE A 14 7.49 -14.80 0.05
N ASN A 15 6.34 -15.44 0.30
CA ASN A 15 5.98 -16.72 -0.33
C ASN A 15 4.88 -16.55 -1.37
N ARG A 16 4.02 -15.55 -1.23
CA ARG A 16 2.88 -15.29 -2.10
C ARG A 16 2.77 -13.80 -2.36
N LEU A 17 2.95 -13.39 -3.61
CA LEU A 17 2.90 -11.98 -3.98
C LEU A 17 1.44 -11.52 -4.05
N LEU A 18 1.15 -10.40 -3.39
CA LEU A 18 -0.17 -9.78 -3.44
C LEU A 18 -0.65 -9.55 -4.88
N GLY A 19 0.27 -9.26 -5.80
CA GLY A 19 -0.06 -9.01 -7.21
C GLY A 19 -0.46 -10.24 -8.02
N ASP A 20 0.06 -11.41 -7.68
CA ASP A 20 -0.35 -12.65 -8.35
C ASP A 20 -1.74 -13.10 -7.88
N ASP A 21 -2.04 -12.91 -6.60
CA ASP A 21 -3.41 -13.08 -6.10
C ASP A 21 -4.39 -12.08 -6.71
N LEU A 22 -3.95 -10.82 -6.82
CA LEU A 22 -4.77 -9.79 -7.43
C LEU A 22 -5.10 -10.18 -8.88
N LYS A 23 -4.14 -10.72 -9.65
CA LYS A 23 -4.38 -11.24 -11.00
C LYS A 23 -5.45 -12.32 -11.06
N GLU A 24 -5.41 -13.28 -10.15
CA GLU A 24 -6.34 -14.41 -10.18
C GLU A 24 -7.76 -14.02 -9.77
N GLN A 25 -7.90 -13.04 -8.88
CA GLN A 25 -9.20 -12.61 -8.35
C GLN A 25 -9.81 -11.44 -9.12
N VAL A 26 -8.99 -10.58 -9.72
CA VAL A 26 -9.45 -9.40 -10.43
C VAL A 26 -9.89 -9.75 -11.84
N SER A 27 -11.19 -9.63 -12.07
CA SER A 27 -11.78 -9.80 -13.40
C SER A 27 -12.08 -8.46 -14.06
N PRO A 28 -12.13 -8.38 -15.40
CA PRO A 28 -12.51 -7.16 -16.11
C PRO A 28 -13.87 -6.63 -15.63
N GLY A 29 -13.92 -5.35 -15.27
CA GLY A 29 -15.13 -4.73 -14.70
C GLY A 29 -15.27 -4.86 -13.18
N SER A 30 -14.29 -5.47 -12.49
CA SER A 30 -14.25 -5.50 -11.03
C SER A 30 -14.04 -4.11 -10.45
N ARG A 31 -14.59 -3.88 -9.26
CA ARG A 31 -14.33 -2.68 -8.44
C ARG A 31 -13.50 -3.08 -7.23
N LEU A 32 -12.29 -2.55 -7.15
CA LEU A 32 -11.35 -2.88 -6.08
C LEU A 32 -11.33 -1.75 -5.04
N ARG A 33 -11.46 -2.11 -3.76
CA ARG A 33 -11.30 -1.18 -2.63
C ARG A 33 -10.14 -1.62 -1.76
N ILE A 34 -9.13 -0.78 -1.60
CA ILE A 34 -7.94 -1.06 -0.79
C ILE A 34 -7.96 -0.16 0.44
N ALA A 35 -8.01 -0.76 1.63
CA ALA A 35 -7.91 -0.04 2.89
C ALA A 35 -6.50 -0.22 3.46
N ALA A 36 -5.66 0.81 3.39
CA ALA A 36 -4.27 0.72 3.84
C ALA A 36 -3.77 2.07 4.41
N SER A 37 -2.76 2.00 5.27
CA SER A 37 -2.10 3.18 5.85
C SER A 37 -1.13 3.83 4.87
N CYS A 38 -0.37 3.01 4.14
CA CYS A 38 0.62 3.44 3.16
C CYS A 38 0.58 2.52 1.93
N PHE A 39 0.66 3.11 0.75
CA PHE A 39 0.80 2.38 -0.50
C PHE A 39 1.86 3.07 -1.35
N SER A 40 3.00 2.38 -1.54
CA SER A 40 4.15 2.96 -2.22
C SER A 40 3.91 3.04 -3.73
N ILE A 41 4.55 4.02 -4.38
CA ILE A 41 4.47 4.17 -5.84
C ILE A 41 5.02 2.92 -6.55
N TYR A 42 6.03 2.26 -5.98
CA TYR A 42 6.57 1.00 -6.50
C TYR A 42 5.55 -0.15 -6.44
N ALA A 43 4.76 -0.24 -5.36
CA ALA A 43 3.69 -1.24 -5.27
C ALA A 43 2.59 -0.96 -6.31
N PHE A 44 2.25 0.32 -6.53
CA PHE A 44 1.33 0.70 -7.60
C PHE A 44 1.87 0.32 -8.98
N GLU A 45 3.15 0.59 -9.26
CA GLU A 45 3.79 0.26 -10.53
C GLU A 45 3.79 -1.25 -10.80
N ALA A 46 4.11 -2.06 -9.78
CA ALA A 46 4.07 -3.52 -9.88
C ALA A 46 2.67 -4.06 -10.19
N LEU A 47 1.63 -3.39 -9.69
CA LEU A 47 0.22 -3.78 -9.86
C LEU A 47 -0.47 -3.07 -11.03
N LYS A 48 0.22 -2.13 -11.70
CA LYS A 48 -0.37 -1.24 -12.71
C LYS A 48 -1.06 -2.00 -13.84
N ALA A 49 -0.47 -3.11 -14.29
CA ALA A 49 -1.04 -3.96 -15.33
C ALA A 49 -2.43 -4.49 -14.94
N GLU A 50 -2.58 -4.92 -13.69
CA GLU A 50 -3.81 -5.49 -13.15
C GLU A 50 -4.85 -4.42 -12.86
N LEU A 51 -4.39 -3.32 -12.24
CA LEU A 51 -5.21 -2.16 -11.95
C LEU A 51 -5.70 -1.43 -13.22
N SER A 52 -5.10 -1.71 -14.38
CA SER A 52 -5.58 -1.17 -15.67
C SER A 52 -6.75 -1.98 -16.25
N ASN A 53 -6.97 -3.21 -15.77
CA ASN A 53 -8.07 -4.07 -16.23
C ASN A 53 -9.37 -3.91 -15.40
N ILE A 54 -9.34 -3.13 -14.32
CA ILE A 54 -10.50 -2.87 -13.46
C ILE A 54 -11.24 -1.59 -13.84
N ASP A 55 -12.52 -1.54 -13.49
CA ASP A 55 -13.37 -0.37 -13.72
C ASP A 55 -13.00 0.78 -12.79
N SER A 56 -12.77 0.47 -11.51
CA SER A 56 -12.45 1.48 -10.50
C SER A 56 -11.58 0.94 -9.37
N LEU A 57 -10.59 1.74 -8.97
CA LEU A 57 -9.79 1.56 -7.77
C LEU A 57 -10.17 2.63 -6.72
N GLU A 58 -10.71 2.20 -5.59
CA GLU A 58 -10.90 3.07 -4.42
C GLU A 58 -9.83 2.79 -3.38
N PHE A 59 -9.10 3.83 -2.97
CA PHE A 59 -8.14 3.73 -1.88
C PHE A 59 -8.69 4.42 -0.63
N ILE A 60 -8.79 3.66 0.47
CA ILE A 60 -9.26 4.12 1.77
C ILE A 60 -8.03 4.22 2.68
N PHE A 61 -7.61 5.44 2.99
CA PHE A 61 -6.56 5.66 3.98
C PHE A 61 -7.10 5.34 5.37
N THR A 62 -6.59 4.26 5.96
CA THR A 62 -6.95 3.86 7.33
C THR A 62 -6.07 4.52 8.38
N ALA A 63 -4.98 5.17 7.96
CA ALA A 63 -4.17 6.00 8.83
C ALA A 63 -4.80 7.39 9.02
N PRO A 64 -4.68 8.00 10.20
CA PRO A 64 -5.03 9.40 10.41
C PRO A 64 -4.31 10.28 9.37
N THR A 65 -5.08 11.03 8.58
CA THR A 65 -4.61 11.93 7.51
C THR A 65 -3.68 13.04 8.02
N PHE A 66 -3.66 13.27 9.32
CA PHE A 66 -2.76 14.21 9.99
C PHE A 66 -2.44 13.68 11.40
N VAL A 67 -1.29 13.01 11.55
CA VAL A 67 -0.59 13.00 12.83
C VAL A 67 0.54 14.01 12.68
N PRO A 68 0.48 15.20 13.30
CA PRO A 68 1.62 16.12 13.34
C PRO A 68 2.69 15.54 14.28
N THR A 69 3.30 14.40 13.92
CA THR A 69 4.22 13.70 14.84
C THR A 69 5.44 13.09 14.15
N GLU A 70 5.64 13.22 12.83
CA GLU A 70 6.86 12.72 12.19
C GLU A 70 7.52 13.65 11.15
N VAL A 71 7.27 14.97 11.22
CA VAL A 71 8.26 15.96 10.74
C VAL A 71 9.32 16.20 11.83
N THR A 72 9.82 15.10 12.41
CA THR A 72 11.07 15.07 13.17
C THR A 72 11.93 13.91 12.72
N ASP A 73 11.86 13.50 11.44
CA ASP A 73 13.12 13.17 10.78
C ASP A 73 13.86 14.49 10.58
N ARG A 74 14.44 14.98 11.69
CA ARG A 74 15.60 15.87 11.60
C ARG A 74 16.62 15.02 10.88
N MET A 75 16.67 15.24 9.56
CA MET A 75 17.86 15.19 8.75
C MET A 75 19.07 15.03 9.66
N LYS A 76 19.78 13.91 9.54
CA LYS A 76 21.19 13.86 9.94
C LYS A 76 21.86 15.08 9.31
N LYS A 77 21.92 16.18 10.06
CA LYS A 77 22.81 17.29 9.77
C LYS A 77 24.19 16.70 9.92
N GLU A 78 24.87 16.50 8.81
CA GLU A 78 26.32 16.39 8.82
C GLU A 78 26.88 17.44 9.78
N ARG A 79 27.62 16.96 10.77
CA ARG A 79 28.27 17.78 11.78
C ARG A 79 29.43 18.50 11.07
N ARG A 80 29.20 19.70 10.54
CA ARG A 80 30.31 20.60 10.17
C ARG A 80 30.87 21.20 11.44
N GLU A 81 31.94 20.60 11.93
CA GLU A 81 32.76 21.13 13.00
C GLU A 81 33.56 22.31 12.44
N ILE A 82 33.05 23.53 12.62
CA ILE A 82 33.83 24.74 12.41
C ILE A 82 34.59 25.01 13.71
N PHE A 83 35.85 24.59 13.75
CA PHE A 83 36.81 25.04 14.75
C PHE A 83 37.12 26.52 14.51
N HIS A 84 36.96 27.34 15.55
CA HIS A 84 37.61 28.65 15.60
C HIS A 84 38.53 28.65 16.82
N SER A 85 39.83 28.70 16.53
CA SER A 85 40.93 29.00 17.44
C SER A 85 41.01 30.50 17.72
#